data_AF-A0A836P2Z6-F1
#
_entry.id   AF-A0A836P2Z6-F1
#
_cell.length_a   1.000
_cell.length_b   1.000
_cell.length_c   1.000
_cell.angle_alpha   90.00
_cell.angle_beta   90.00
_cell.angle_gamma   90.00
#
_symmetry.space_group_name_H-M   'P 1'
#
loop_
_entity.id
_entity.type
_entity.pdbx_description
1 polymer ?
#
loop_
_entity_poly.entity_id
_entity_poly.type
_entity_poly.pdbx_seq_one_letter_code
_entity_poly.pdbx_strand_id
1 'polypeptide(L)'
;MPVELRAVRDADIPAITAIYADQICGVNTYEYSAPSLDEMRARVSAIVDAGHPYLVAELDGAVAGYAYVSAFRARAGYRWTVENSIYLAAAMQ
;
A
#
# COMPACT_ATOMS: atom_id res chain seq x y z
N MET A 1 -12.80 18.21 -2.25
CA MET A 1 -13.28 17.92 -0.87
C MET A 1 -12.08 17.67 0.05
N PRO A 2 -12.21 17.58 1.40
CA PRO A 2 -11.06 17.16 2.21
C PRO A 2 -10.64 15.73 1.89
N VAL A 3 -9.36 15.40 2.08
CA VAL A 3 -8.85 14.03 2.00
C VAL A 3 -9.42 13.22 3.15
N GLU A 4 -9.99 12.04 2.87
CA GLU A 4 -10.48 11.09 3.86
C GLU A 4 -9.51 9.91 3.98
N LEU A 5 -9.12 9.54 5.20
CA LEU A 5 -8.33 8.33 5.46
C LEU A 5 -9.26 7.23 5.94
N ARG A 6 -9.18 6.06 5.30
CA ARG A 6 -9.98 4.89 5.67
C ARG A 6 -9.21 3.59 5.44
N ALA A 7 -9.71 2.50 6.05
CA ALA A 7 -9.21 1.16 5.78
C ALA A 7 -9.39 0.79 4.29
N VAL A 8 -8.44 0.00 3.78
CA VAL A 8 -8.48 -0.56 2.43
C VAL A 8 -9.68 -1.48 2.24
N ARG A 9 -10.22 -1.50 1.02
CA ARG A 9 -11.27 -2.40 0.55
C ARG A 9 -10.81 -3.08 -0.74
N ASP A 10 -11.42 -4.21 -1.09
CA ASP A 10 -11.08 -4.92 -2.33
C ASP A 10 -11.24 -4.05 -3.59
N ALA A 11 -12.19 -3.11 -3.57
CA ALA A 11 -12.41 -2.16 -4.64
C ALA A 11 -11.24 -1.18 -4.86
N ASP A 12 -10.37 -1.00 -3.87
CA ASP A 12 -9.22 -0.08 -3.96
C ASP A 12 -7.99 -0.75 -4.61
N ILE A 13 -7.94 -2.09 -4.66
CA ILE A 13 -6.77 -2.86 -5.12
C ILE A 13 -6.36 -2.48 -6.55
N PRO A 14 -7.28 -2.27 -7.52
CA PRO A 14 -6.89 -1.79 -8.85
C PRO A 14 -6.13 -0.45 -8.81
N ALA A 15 -6.58 0.51 -7.99
CA ALA A 15 -5.93 1.81 -7.87
C ALA A 15 -4.58 1.71 -7.16
N ILE A 16 -4.49 0.92 -6.09
CA ILE A 16 -3.23 0.63 -5.37
C ILE A 16 -2.21 0.01 -6.33
N THR A 17 -2.64 -0.96 -7.15
CA THR A 17 -1.79 -1.65 -8.12
C THR A 17 -1.26 -0.67 -9.17
N ALA A 18 -2.11 0.22 -9.69
CA ALA A 18 -1.70 1.25 -10.64
C ALA A 18 -0.68 2.22 -10.02
N ILE A 19 -0.96 2.74 -8.81
CA ILE A 19 -0.05 3.63 -8.08
C ILE A 19 1.30 2.98 -7.86
N TYR A 20 1.34 1.68 -7.50
CA TYR A 20 2.60 0.96 -7.29
C TYR A 20 3.36 0.71 -8.60
N ALA A 21 2.65 0.37 -9.69
CA ALA A 21 3.26 0.15 -10.99
C ALA A 21 4.02 1.39 -11.49
N ASP A 22 3.49 2.58 -11.24
CA ASP A 22 4.16 3.85 -11.58
C ASP A 22 5.51 4.02 -10.86
N GLN A 23 5.71 3.38 -9.71
CA GLN A 23 6.94 3.48 -8.91
C GLN A 23 8.07 2.59 -9.41
N ILE A 24 7.77 1.57 -10.23
CA ILE A 24 8.75 0.58 -10.72
C ILE A 24 9.84 1.24 -11.57
N CYS A 25 9.50 2.29 -12.32
CA CYS A 25 10.45 3.08 -13.10
C CYS A 25 11.25 4.07 -12.24
N GLY A 26 10.89 4.24 -10.97
CA GLY A 26 11.49 5.19 -10.04
C GLY A 26 12.52 4.56 -9.11
N VAL A 27 12.79 5.25 -8.00
CA VAL A 27 13.73 4.81 -6.94
C VAL A 27 13.02 4.51 -5.61
N ASN A 28 11.69 4.55 -5.61
CA ASN A 28 10.84 4.43 -4.41
C ASN A 28 10.58 2.96 -4.02
N THR A 29 10.90 2.03 -4.90
CA THR A 29 10.83 0.59 -4.65
C THR A 29 12.06 -0.09 -5.25
N TYR A 30 12.44 -1.24 -4.70
CA TYR A 30 13.51 -2.08 -5.22
C TYR A 30 12.96 -3.26 -6.05
N GLU A 31 11.67 -3.25 -6.36
CA GLU A 31 11.07 -4.17 -7.33
C GLU A 31 11.24 -3.64 -8.76
N TYR A 32 11.58 -4.54 -9.69
CA TYR A 32 11.84 -4.21 -11.10
C TYR A 32 10.69 -4.63 -12.05
N SER A 33 9.63 -5.21 -11.51
CA SER A 33 8.47 -5.68 -12.27
C SER A 33 7.21 -5.31 -11.52
N ALA A 34 6.25 -4.70 -12.21
CA ALA A 34 4.96 -4.39 -11.63
C ALA A 34 4.23 -5.70 -11.26
N PRO A 35 3.71 -5.82 -10.02
CA PRO A 35 2.93 -6.97 -9.62
C PRO A 35 1.60 -6.98 -10.38
N SER A 36 1.07 -8.19 -10.57
CA SER A 36 -0.30 -8.37 -11.08
C SER A 36 -1.33 -7.93 -10.02
N LEU A 37 -2.58 -7.76 -10.47
CA LEU A 37 -3.70 -7.45 -9.58
C LEU A 37 -3.90 -8.52 -8.50
N ASP A 38 -3.73 -9.80 -8.85
CA ASP A 38 -3.89 -10.92 -7.92
C ASP A 38 -2.75 -10.98 -6.90
N GLU A 39 -1.51 -10.69 -7.33
CA GLU A 39 -0.38 -10.55 -6.42
C GLU A 39 -0.57 -9.39 -5.45
N MET A 40 -1.04 -8.23 -5.93
CA MET A 40 -1.32 -7.10 -5.04
C MET A 40 -2.45 -7.40 -4.06
N ARG A 41 -3.51 -8.09 -4.49
CA ARG A 41 -4.57 -8.55 -3.58
C ARG A 41 -4.00 -9.45 -2.49
N ALA A 42 -3.19 -10.44 -2.86
CA ALA A 42 -2.56 -11.34 -1.89
C ALA A 42 -1.67 -10.60 -0.88
N ARG A 43 -0.90 -9.59 -1.34
CA ARG A 43 -0.07 -8.75 -0.46
C ARG A 43 -0.89 -7.95 0.54
N VAL A 44 -1.96 -7.28 0.07
CA VAL A 44 -2.88 -6.53 0.93
C VAL A 44 -3.51 -7.46 1.97
N SER A 45 -4.05 -8.61 1.55
CA SER A 45 -4.64 -9.60 2.47
C SER A 45 -3.64 -10.09 3.50
N ALA A 46 -2.41 -10.44 3.11
CA ALA A 46 -1.38 -10.90 4.04
C ALA A 46 -1.05 -9.88 5.14
N ILE A 47 -1.05 -8.58 4.82
CA ILE A 47 -0.83 -7.51 5.79
C ILE A 47 -2.02 -7.37 6.75
N VAL A 48 -3.24 -7.36 6.20
CA VAL A 48 -4.48 -7.22 6.98
C VAL A 48 -4.72 -8.44 7.87
N ASP A 49 -4.50 -9.65 7.36
CA ASP A 49 -4.64 -10.91 8.10
C ASP A 49 -3.59 -11.05 9.22
N ALA A 50 -2.42 -10.42 9.06
CA ALA A 50 -1.42 -10.29 10.11
C ALA A 50 -1.78 -9.24 11.19
N GLY A 51 -2.93 -8.56 11.05
CA GLY A 51 -3.43 -7.56 12.00
C GLY A 51 -2.80 -6.18 11.85
N HIS A 52 -2.12 -5.91 10.72
CA HIS A 52 -1.52 -4.61 10.47
C HIS A 52 -2.47 -3.66 9.72
N PRO A 53 -2.45 -2.35 10.03
CA PRO A 53 -3.24 -1.38 9.30
C PRO A 53 -2.78 -1.23 7.85
N TYR A 54 -3.77 -1.15 6.97
CA TYR A 54 -3.62 -0.77 5.56
C TYR A 54 -4.68 0.28 5.25
N LEU A 55 -4.22 1.48 4.94
CA LEU A 55 -5.05 2.67 4.75
C LEU A 55 -4.96 3.17 3.32
N VAL A 56 -6.05 3.76 2.84
CA VAL A 56 -6.09 4.54 1.61
C VAL A 56 -6.48 5.99 1.94
N ALA A 57 -5.92 6.92 1.19
CA ALA A 57 -6.34 8.30 1.15
C ALA A 57 -7.31 8.48 -0.02
N GLU A 58 -8.53 8.89 0.25
CA GLU A 58 -9.55 9.18 -0.75
C GLU A 58 -9.72 10.69 -0.92
N LEU A 59 -9.66 11.16 -2.17
CA LEU A 59 -9.90 12.55 -2.54
C LEU A 59 -10.86 12.57 -3.73
N ASP A 60 -11.99 13.25 -3.57
CA ASP A 60 -13.03 13.40 -4.59
C ASP A 60 -13.48 12.04 -5.20
N GLY A 61 -13.60 11.01 -4.35
CA GLY A 61 -14.04 9.66 -4.73
C GLY A 61 -12.95 8.77 -5.36
N ALA A 62 -11.72 9.26 -5.45
CA ALA A 62 -10.59 8.53 -6.01
C ALA A 62 -9.51 8.26 -4.97
N VAL A 63 -8.82 7.12 -5.09
CA VAL A 63 -7.65 6.82 -4.25
C VAL A 63 -6.49 7.72 -4.67
N ALA A 64 -6.13 8.67 -3.81
CA ALA A 64 -5.01 9.58 -3.98
C ALA A 64 -3.67 8.96 -3.53
N GLY A 65 -3.72 7.93 -2.69
CA GLY A 65 -2.55 7.24 -2.18
C GLY A 65 -2.92 6.16 -1.18
N TYR A 66 -1.94 5.41 -0.72
CA TYR A 66 -2.12 4.38 0.28
C TYR A 66 -0.89 4.27 1.19
N ALA A 67 -1.12 3.73 2.38
CA ALA A 67 -0.10 3.50 3.38
C ALA A 67 -0.37 2.21 4.13
N TYR A 68 0.68 1.48 4.49
CA TYR A 68 0.55 0.30 5.33
C TYR A 68 1.76 0.16 6.24
N VAL A 69 1.63 -0.69 7.25
CA VAL A 69 2.77 -1.20 8.01
C VAL A 69 2.88 -2.71 7.88
N SER A 70 4.08 -3.25 8.00
CA SER A 70 4.34 -4.68 8.02
C SER A 70 5.43 -5.02 9.03
N ALA A 71 5.59 -6.31 9.36
CA ALA A 71 6.67 -6.75 10.23
C ALA A 71 8.04 -6.43 9.62
N PHE A 72 8.90 -5.73 10.36
CA PHE A 72 10.23 -5.34 9.86
C PHE A 72 11.12 -6.57 9.58
N ARG A 73 11.16 -7.54 10.51
CA ARG A 73 11.94 -8.78 10.40
C ARG A 73 11.27 -9.92 11.18
N ALA A 74 11.47 -11.15 10.72
CA ALA A 74 10.76 -12.33 11.25
C ALA A 74 11.20 -12.79 12.66
N ARG A 75 12.39 -12.40 13.15
CA ARG A 75 12.88 -12.88 14.46
C ARG A 75 12.08 -12.25 15.60
N ALA A 76 11.75 -13.02 16.63
CA ALA A 76 10.90 -12.61 17.76
C ALA A 76 11.35 -11.34 18.52
N GLY A 77 12.63 -10.98 18.43
CA GLY A 77 13.16 -9.72 18.95
C GLY A 77 12.58 -8.48 18.29
N TYR A 78 12.10 -8.58 17.04
CA TYR A 78 11.52 -7.49 16.25
C TYR A 78 9.99 -7.39 16.35
N ARG A 79 9.32 -8.18 17.21
CA ARG A 79 7.85 -8.20 17.30
C ARG A 79 7.21 -6.84 17.63
N TRP A 80 7.99 -5.89 18.14
CA TRP A 80 7.56 -4.52 18.46
C TRP A 80 8.02 -3.48 17.43
N THR A 81 8.62 -3.92 16.32
CA THR A 81 9.13 -3.07 15.26
C THR A 81 8.39 -3.38 13.97
N VAL A 82 7.82 -2.35 13.37
CA VAL A 82 7.18 -2.40 12.07
C VAL A 82 7.93 -1.51 11.09
N GLU A 83 7.75 -1.77 9.81
CA GLU A 83 8.16 -0.89 8.72
C GLU A 83 6.91 -0.28 8.10
N ASN A 84 6.93 1.02 7.79
CA ASN A 84 5.85 1.68 7.07
C ASN A 84 6.23 1.91 5.61
N SER A 85 5.24 1.83 4.73
CA SER A 85 5.39 2.18 3.31
C SER A 85 4.22 3.06 2.90
N ILE A 86 4.51 4.10 2.11
CA ILE A 86 3.54 5.12 1.68
C ILE A 86 3.79 5.42 0.21
N TYR A 87 2.73 5.37 -0.60
CA TYR A 87 2.78 5.70 -2.01
C TYR A 87 1.60 6.61 -2.36
N LEU A 88 1.89 7.68 -3.10
CA LEU A 88 0.89 8.61 -3.61
C LEU A 88 0.78 8.47 -5.12
N ALA A 89 -0.41 8.69 -5.67
CA ALA A 89 -0.58 8.85 -7.10
C ALA A 89 0.23 10.06 -7.56
N ALA A 90 0.90 9.97 -8.72
CA ALA A 90 1.80 11.03 -9.20
C ALA A 90 1.11 12.40 -9.35
N ALA A 91 -0.19 12.42 -9.68
CA ALA A 91 -0.98 13.64 -9.80
C ALA A 91 -1.33 14.29 -8.44
N MET A 92 -1.04 13.63 -7.32
CA MET A 92 -1.43 14.01 -5.96
C MET A 92 -0.22 14.26 -5.05
N GLN A 93 0.99 14.35 -5.63
CA GLN A 93 2.25 14.62 -4.94
C GLN A 93 2.57 16.11 -4.85
#